data_AF-A0A4Y9A9V7-F1
#
_entry.id   AF-A0A4Y9A9V7-F1
#
_cell.length_a   1.000
_cell.length_b   1.000
_cell.length_c   1.000
_cell.angle_alpha   90.00
_cell.angle_beta   90.00
_cell.angle_gamma   90.00
#
_symmetry.space_group_name_H-M   'P 1'
#
loop_
_entity.id
_entity.type
_entity.pdbx_description
1 polymer ?
#
loop_
_entity_poly.entity_id
_entity_poly.type
_entity_poly.pdbx_seq_one_letter_code
_entity_poly.pdbx_strand_id
1 'polypeptide(L)' 'MHDQDKPSFEAIFRQNEQRIHYHMHKFGIHDGQGEYYVEGIYAMWMAYKKCDPTKGPLGTYFNYTIRNRFIDMFR' A
#
# COMPACT_ATOMS: atom_id res chain seq x y z
N MET A 1 -4.20 12.16 21.83
CA MET A 1 -4.07 10.71 21.63
C MET A 1 -2.59 10.43 21.50
N HIS A 2 -2.01 9.68 22.45
CA HIS A 2 -0.58 9.39 22.45
C HIS A 2 -0.26 8.47 21.27
N ASP A 3 0.76 8.82 20.49
CA ASP A 3 1.23 8.09 19.28
C ASP A 3 1.85 6.71 19.61
N GLN A 4 1.73 6.24 20.87
CA GLN A 4 2.42 5.06 21.38
C GLN A 4 1.73 3.72 21.08
N ASP A 5 0.46 3.73 20.62
CA ASP A 5 -0.30 2.50 20.33
C ASP A 5 -0.40 2.17 18.85
N LYS A 6 0.18 2.99 17.96
CA LYS A 6 0.09 2.72 16.52
C LYS A 6 1.10 1.62 16.15
N PRO A 7 0.65 0.45 15.65
CA PRO A 7 1.56 -0.62 15.26
C PRO A 7 2.54 -0.13 14.19
N SER A 8 3.80 -0.54 14.28
CA SER A 8 4.84 -0.09 13.35
C SER A 8 4.44 -0.35 11.89
N PHE A 9 4.92 0.52 10.99
CA PHE A 9 4.67 0.32 9.57
C PHE A 9 5.15 -1.04 9.10
N GLU A 10 6.30 -1.52 9.59
CA GLU A 10 6.80 -2.84 9.23
C GLU A 10 5.82 -3.97 9.59
N ALA A 11 5.26 -3.95 10.80
CA ALA A 11 4.30 -4.97 11.23
C ALA A 11 3.02 -4.94 10.38
N ILE A 12 2.52 -3.74 10.08
CA ILE A 12 1.36 -3.54 9.21
C ILE A 12 1.65 -3.94 7.76
N PHE A 13 2.85 -3.60 7.28
CA PHE A 13 3.30 -3.91 5.93
C PHE A 13 3.35 -5.42 5.71
N ARG A 14 4.00 -6.17 6.62
CA ARG A 14 4.08 -7.64 6.52
C ARG A 14 2.71 -8.32 6.44
N GLN A 15 1.69 -7.77 7.12
CA GLN A 15 0.31 -8.29 7.05
C GLN A 15 -0.42 -7.97 5.74
N ASN A 16 0.08 -7.01 4.96
CA ASN A 16 -0.61 -6.44 3.80
C ASN A 16 0.20 -6.45 2.50
N GLU A 17 1.46 -6.89 2.53
CA GLU A 17 2.40 -6.95 1.39
C GLU A 17 1.78 -7.65 0.17
N GLN A 18 1.03 -8.74 0.39
CA GLN A 18 0.35 -9.48 -0.67
C GLN A 18 -0.64 -8.66 -1.51
N ARG A 19 -1.12 -7.50 -1.00
CA ARG A 19 -1.97 -6.59 -1.78
C ARG A 19 -1.22 -5.98 -2.96
N ILE A 20 0.08 -5.72 -2.81
CA ILE A 20 0.94 -5.21 -3.89
C ILE A 20 0.98 -6.24 -5.02
N HIS A 21 1.34 -7.48 -4.69
CA HIS A 21 1.40 -8.59 -5.66
C HIS A 21 0.05 -8.87 -6.30
N TYR A 22 -1.04 -8.84 -5.53
CA TYR A 22 -2.39 -8.99 -6.07
C TYR A 22 -2.69 -7.93 -7.14
N HIS A 23 -2.35 -6.67 -6.89
CA HIS A 23 -2.57 -5.60 -7.86
C HIS A 23 -1.65 -5.73 -9.08
N MET A 24 -0.38 -6.08 -8.89
CA MET A 24 0.56 -6.33 -10.00
C MET A 24 0.04 -7.44 -10.92
N HIS A 25 -0.35 -8.58 -10.33
CA HIS A 25 -0.92 -9.70 -11.07
C HIS A 25 -2.22 -9.30 -11.78
N LYS A 26 -3.12 -8.57 -11.10
CA LYS A 26 -4.39 -8.12 -11.68
C LYS A 26 -4.20 -7.18 -12.87
N PHE A 27 -3.14 -6.38 -12.90
CA PHE A 27 -2.81 -5.49 -14.00
C PHE A 27 -1.89 -6.12 -15.05
N GLY A 28 -1.46 -7.38 -14.88
CA GLY A 28 -0.51 -8.04 -15.78
C GLY A 28 0.88 -7.41 -15.76
N ILE A 29 1.28 -6.78 -14.64
CA ILE A 29 2.58 -6.14 -14.50
C ILE A 29 3.66 -7.21 -14.32
N HIS A 30 4.63 -7.23 -15.23
CA HIS A 30 5.88 -7.96 -15.06
C HIS A 30 6.96 -7.01 -14.54
N ASP A 31 7.33 -7.15 -13.28
CA ASP A 31 8.17 -6.17 -12.59
C ASP A 31 9.62 -6.63 -12.47
N GLY A 32 10.29 -6.75 -13.62
CA GLY A 32 11.66 -7.27 -13.68
C GLY A 32 12.70 -6.43 -12.91
N GLN A 33 12.44 -5.13 -12.75
CA GLN A 33 13.31 -4.19 -12.02
C GLN A 33 12.80 -3.85 -10.61
N GLY A 34 11.61 -4.30 -10.23
CA GLY A 34 11.04 -4.06 -8.90
C GLY A 34 10.43 -2.66 -8.69
N GLU A 35 10.30 -1.86 -9.75
CA GLU A 35 9.81 -0.47 -9.68
C GLU A 35 8.36 -0.41 -9.16
N TYR A 36 7.49 -1.28 -9.68
CA TYR A 36 6.10 -1.33 -9.23
C TYR A 36 6.00 -1.83 -7.78
N TYR A 37 6.83 -2.79 -7.41
CA TYR A 37 6.87 -3.28 -6.03
C TYR A 37 7.27 -2.18 -5.05
N VAL A 38 8.36 -1.45 -5.33
CA VAL A 38 8.83 -0.32 -4.50
C VAL A 38 7.78 0.78 -4.42
N GLU A 39 7.14 1.12 -5.54
CA GLU A 39 6.08 2.11 -5.57
C GLU A 39 4.81 1.68 -4.81
N GLY A 40 4.52 0.37 -4.79
CA GLY A 40 3.49 -0.22 -3.95
C GLY A 40 3.79 -0.04 -2.46
N ILE A 41 5.04 -0.28 -2.04
CA ILE A 41 5.49 -0.04 -0.65
C ILE A 41 5.35 1.44 -0.30
N TYR A 42 5.82 2.34 -1.18
CA TYR A 42 5.73 3.77 -0.97
C TYR A 42 4.27 4.25 -0.84
N ALA A 43 3.37 3.74 -1.69
CA ALA A 43 1.94 4.00 -1.60
C ALA A 43 1.35 3.56 -0.25
N MET A 44 1.72 2.38 0.23
CA MET A 44 1.31 1.89 1.55
C MET A 44 1.84 2.75 2.69
N TRP A 45 3.09 3.20 2.62
CA TRP A 45 3.67 4.11 3.62
C TRP A 45 2.92 5.44 3.69
N MET A 46 2.61 6.02 2.53
CA MET A 46 1.84 7.26 2.46
C MET A 46 0.41 7.09 2.99
N ALA A 47 -0.24 5.98 2.67
CA ALA A 47 -1.55 5.64 3.22
C ALA A 47 -1.48 5.44 4.75
N TYR A 48 -0.50 4.71 5.27
CA TYR A 48 -0.32 4.50 6.71
C TYR A 48 -0.15 5.82 7.48
N LYS A 49 0.60 6.78 6.92
CA LYS A 49 0.78 8.11 7.52
C LYS A 49 -0.51 8.94 7.54
N LYS A 50 -1.34 8.82 6.49
CA LYS A 50 -2.55 9.65 6.31
C LYS A 50 -3.84 8.98 6.77
N CYS A 51 -3.81 7.68 7.06
CA CYS A 51 -5.00 6.93 7.41
C CYS A 51 -5.59 7.43 8.72
N ASP A 52 -6.86 7.79 8.66
CA ASP A 52 -7.71 8.08 9.81
C ASP A 52 -8.48 6.80 10.15
N PRO A 53 -8.23 6.16 11.31
CA PRO A 53 -8.90 4.92 11.70
C PRO A 53 -10.43 5.03 11.76
N THR A 54 -10.97 6.24 11.93
CA THR A 54 -12.43 6.48 12.01
C THR A 54 -13.12 6.42 10.65
N LYS A 55 -12.36 6.52 9.55
CA LYS A 55 -12.89 6.61 8.18
C LYS A 55 -12.85 5.29 7.41
N GLY A 56 -12.36 4.22 8.02
CA GLY A 56 -12.45 2.86 7.51
C GLY A 56 -11.21 2.00 7.79
N PRO A 57 -11.26 0.70 7.47
CA PRO A 57 -10.15 -0.21 7.69
C PRO A 57 -8.94 0.15 6.84
N LEU A 58 -7.75 0.06 7.43
CA LEU A 58 -6.48 0.38 6.76
C LEU A 58 -6.25 -0.42 5.46
N GLY A 59 -6.72 -1.67 5.42
CA GLY A 59 -6.64 -2.51 4.21
C GLY A 59 -7.39 -1.92 3.00
N THR A 60 -8.50 -1.22 3.23
CA THR A 60 -9.26 -0.52 2.16
C THR A 60 -8.44 0.63 1.59
N TYR A 61 -7.81 1.42 2.46
CA TYR A 61 -6.90 2.49 2.05
C TYR A 61 -5.73 1.95 1.23
N PHE A 62 -5.11 0.84 1.65
CA PHE A 62 -4.02 0.23 0.91
C PHE A 62 -4.43 -0.20 -0.49
N ASN A 63 -5.55 -0.92 -0.64
CA ASN A 63 -6.02 -1.32 -1.98
C ASN A 63 -6.26 -0.11 -2.89
N TYR A 64 -6.90 0.93 -2.37
CA TYR A 64 -7.18 2.16 -3.14
C TYR A 64 -5.88 2.85 -3.57
N THR A 65 -4.93 3.00 -2.62
CA THR A 65 -3.71 3.77 -2.86
C THR A 65 -2.73 3.02 -3.76
N ILE A 66 -2.55 1.71 -3.57
CA ILE A 66 -1.73 0.86 -4.46
C ILE A 66 -2.30 0.90 -5.89
N ARG A 67 -3.61 0.65 -6.03
CA ARG A 67 -4.28 0.65 -7.34
C ARG A 67 -4.06 1.96 -8.08
N ASN A 68 -4.30 3.08 -7.42
CA ASN A 68 -4.14 4.39 -8.07
C ASN A 68 -2.68 4.70 -8.38
N ARG A 69 -1.75 4.33 -7.49
CA ARG A 69 -0.32 4.51 -7.78
C ARG A 69 0.11 3.75 -9.03
N PHE A 70 -0.33 2.50 -9.19
CA PHE A 70 -0.04 1.73 -10.40
C PHE A 70 -0.69 2.31 -11.65
N ILE A 71 -1.93 2.80 -11.55
CA ILE A 71 -2.58 3.51 -12.66
C ILE A 71 -1.80 4.76 -13.06
N ASP A 72 -1.31 5.53 -12.09
CA ASP A 72 -0.52 6.73 -12.35
C ASP A 72 0.83 6.42 -12.99
N MET A 73 1.42 5.26 -12.72
CA MET A 73 2.66 4.83 -13.38
C MET A 73 2.46 4.43 -14.85
N PHE A 74 1.23 4.14 -15.29
CA PHE A 74 0.92 3.89 -16.69
C PHE A 74 0.64 5.17 -17.49
N ARG A 75 0.44 6.31 -16.82
CA ARG A 75 0.11 7.61 -17.43
C ARG A 75 1.37 8.37 -17.82
#